data_AF-A0A3N5ITF2-F1
#
_entry.id   AF-A0A3N5ITF2-F1
#
_cell.length_a   1.000
_cell.length_b   1.000
_cell.length_c   1.000
_cell.angle_alpha   90.00
_cell.angle_beta   90.00
_cell.angle_gamma   90.00
#
_symmetry.space_group_name_H-M   'P 1'
#
loop_
_entity.id
_entity.type
_entity.pdbx_description
1 polymer ?
#
loop_
_entity_poly.entity_id
_entity_poly.type
_entity_poly.pdbx_seq_one_letter_code
_entity_poly.pdbx_strand_id
1 'polypeptide(L)'
;MKKNNATRKLNPILYILVRLFFLPYLVKKYRIVGVNSELFKTLPPPFLVVGNHVSMFDPPMVNVFIPHRIHFVMSDANLRTPIPQWAYGRLCNVIAKTKAVTDSGAVRKILQLIQKNRIICLFPEGRSSWDGVTHNIFPSTAKLIRKLQIPVVVPLIEGGYLSHPRWGVKVRPGKLVIRYKKIFDGDELQALTVAEIHQRLVQELDHDDYQFQRQSGQHYYSARGAEYLERLLFICPNCKGVTTLRSEGNRFFCTCCAFDAQYTSEGFLLSQLDCCRELKTLTEWVNWQQRECDLLIQKTSKTNQSHPFFRDQQVTLWMGYKTQPLTRVSSGTLSLFADRFVFTGEEKLPLEFPIHEIEGVQVLLANKFEFYYQGSLYKFDFFDPRTSGYKYMLFVQKIAPANAELD
;
A
#
# COMPACT_ATOMS: atom_id res chain seq x y z
N MET A 1 25.01 15.32 17.61
CA MET A 1 23.76 15.73 16.92
C MET A 1 24.07 16.38 15.57
N LYS A 2 23.98 15.64 14.45
CA LYS A 2 24.11 16.24 13.11
C LYS A 2 22.81 16.97 12.77
N LYS A 3 22.91 18.27 12.46
CA LYS A 3 21.79 19.11 11.99
C LYS A 3 21.06 18.39 10.85
N ASN A 4 19.81 18.00 11.11
CA ASN A 4 18.93 17.39 10.13
C ASN A 4 18.50 18.50 9.15
N ASN A 5 19.31 18.77 8.12
CA ASN A 5 18.94 19.66 7.01
C ASN A 5 17.81 18.99 6.20
N ALA A 6 16.60 19.02 6.76
CA ALA A 6 15.42 18.26 6.34
C ALA A 6 14.70 18.84 5.11
N THR A 7 15.42 19.54 4.23
CA THR A 7 15.07 19.72 2.82
C THR A 7 16.38 19.90 2.07
N ARG A 8 16.95 18.83 1.49
CA ARG A 8 18.07 19.00 0.56
C ARG A 8 17.58 19.92 -0.57
N LYS A 9 18.30 21.01 -0.85
CA LYS A 9 18.00 21.90 -1.97
C LYS A 9 17.92 21.04 -3.24
N LEU A 10 16.75 20.99 -3.87
CA LEU A 10 16.53 20.20 -5.07
C LEU A 10 17.41 20.71 -6.19
N ASN A 11 17.98 19.81 -6.99
CA ASN A 11 18.69 20.19 -8.20
C ASN A 11 17.66 20.60 -9.27
N PRO A 12 17.60 21.88 -9.70
CA PRO A 12 16.65 22.34 -10.71
C PRO A 12 16.76 21.57 -12.03
N ILE A 13 17.98 21.15 -12.41
CA ILE A 13 18.25 20.37 -13.62
C ILE A 13 17.55 19.02 -13.53
N LEU A 14 17.71 18.32 -12.40
CA LEU A 14 17.05 17.03 -12.20
C LEU A 14 15.53 17.15 -12.28
N TYR A 15 14.95 18.20 -11.68
CA TYR A 15 13.51 18.45 -11.77
C TYR A 15 13.05 18.64 -13.22
N ILE A 16 13.82 19.38 -14.02
CA ILE A 16 13.54 19.58 -15.46
C ILE A 16 13.63 18.24 -16.21
N LEU A 17 14.69 17.45 -15.99
CA LEU A 17 14.86 16.14 -16.63
C LEU A 17 13.69 15.19 -16.32
N VAL A 18 13.20 15.22 -15.09
CA VAL A 18 12.05 14.40 -14.66
C VAL A 18 10.79 14.80 -15.42
N ARG A 19 10.55 16.10 -15.56
CA ARG A 19 9.39 16.60 -16.32
C ARG A 19 9.49 16.36 -17.82
N LEU A 20 10.68 16.45 -18.39
CA LEU A 20 10.88 16.30 -19.84
C LEU A 20 10.92 14.84 -20.29
N PHE A 21 11.43 13.93 -19.47
CA PHE A 21 11.65 12.54 -19.88
C PHE A 21 10.85 11.54 -19.06
N PHE A 22 10.87 11.65 -17.73
CA PHE A 22 10.27 10.62 -16.87
C PHE A 22 8.74 10.70 -16.83
N LEU A 23 8.15 11.89 -16.65
CA LEU A 23 6.68 12.02 -16.62
C LEU A 23 6.03 11.65 -17.96
N PRO A 24 6.55 12.09 -19.14
CA PRO A 24 6.02 11.64 -20.43
C PRO A 24 6.16 10.14 -20.66
N TYR A 25 7.26 9.53 -20.19
CA TYR A 25 7.42 8.08 -20.18
C TYR A 25 6.31 7.40 -19.36
N LEU A 26 5.99 7.90 -18.16
CA LEU A 26 4.91 7.37 -17.35
C LEU A 26 3.55 7.51 -18.05
N VAL A 27 3.27 8.68 -18.63
CA VAL A 27 2.04 8.92 -19.41
C VAL A 27 1.88 7.90 -20.52
N LYS A 28 2.94 7.65 -21.30
CA LYS A 28 2.92 6.66 -22.38
C LYS A 28 2.78 5.23 -21.85
N LYS A 29 3.54 4.87 -20.83
CA LYS A 29 3.58 3.51 -20.28
C LYS A 29 2.26 3.08 -19.63
N TYR A 30 1.62 3.99 -18.91
CA TYR A 30 0.37 3.74 -18.18
C TYR A 30 -0.86 4.30 -18.90
N ARG A 31 -0.69 4.86 -20.11
CA ARG A 31 -1.76 5.52 -20.90
C ARG A 31 -2.58 6.48 -20.03
N ILE A 32 -1.87 7.35 -19.30
CA ILE A 32 -2.46 8.24 -18.30
C ILE A 32 -3.30 9.30 -18.99
N VAL A 33 -4.54 9.48 -18.53
CA VAL A 33 -5.45 10.54 -18.96
C VAL A 33 -5.83 11.40 -17.76
N GLY A 34 -5.62 12.71 -17.86
CA GLY A 34 -6.02 13.66 -16.83
C GLY A 34 -7.42 14.20 -17.12
N VAL A 35 -8.33 14.07 -16.16
CA VAL A 35 -9.67 14.69 -16.22
C VAL A 35 -9.71 15.85 -15.23
N ASN A 36 -10.23 16.99 -15.68
CA ASN A 36 -10.28 18.25 -14.95
C ASN A 36 -8.90 18.81 -14.57
N SER A 37 -7.87 18.55 -15.39
CA SER A 37 -6.50 19.04 -15.13
C SER A 37 -6.35 20.55 -15.35
N GLU A 38 -7.25 21.17 -16.10
CA GLU A 38 -7.33 22.61 -16.29
C GLU A 38 -7.61 23.39 -15.01
N LEU A 39 -8.12 22.73 -13.95
CA LEU A 39 -8.22 23.28 -12.59
C LEU A 39 -6.92 23.98 -12.14
N PHE A 40 -5.77 23.42 -12.50
CA PHE A 40 -4.47 23.95 -12.08
C PHE A 40 -4.02 25.20 -12.86
N LYS A 41 -4.78 25.64 -13.87
CA LYS A 41 -4.54 26.93 -14.53
C LYS A 41 -4.99 28.10 -13.65
N THR A 42 -5.99 27.90 -12.82
CA THR A 42 -6.61 28.94 -11.98
C THR A 42 -6.38 28.74 -10.49
N LEU A 43 -5.90 27.57 -10.05
CA LEU A 43 -5.61 27.27 -8.65
C LEU A 43 -4.11 27.47 -8.31
N PRO A 44 -3.72 28.61 -7.72
CA PRO A 44 -2.35 28.84 -7.29
C PRO A 44 -2.02 28.08 -5.98
N PRO A 45 -0.74 27.76 -5.71
CA PRO A 45 -0.30 27.31 -4.40
C PRO A 45 -0.53 28.38 -3.30
N PRO A 46 -0.75 27.98 -2.03
CA PRO A 46 -0.72 26.61 -1.52
C PRO A 46 -2.07 25.90 -1.64
N PHE A 47 -2.02 24.59 -1.86
CA PHE A 47 -3.16 23.70 -1.69
C PHE A 47 -2.68 22.32 -1.22
N LEU A 48 -3.58 21.56 -0.61
CA LEU A 48 -3.34 20.19 -0.21
C LEU A 48 -3.84 19.23 -1.30
N VAL A 49 -3.06 18.21 -1.59
CA VAL A 49 -3.43 17.10 -2.47
C VAL A 49 -3.65 15.86 -1.62
N VAL A 50 -4.83 15.24 -1.72
CA VAL A 50 -5.19 14.04 -0.96
C VAL A 50 -5.77 13.01 -1.93
N GLY A 51 -4.98 11.99 -2.28
CA GLY A 51 -5.36 10.98 -3.29
C GLY A 51 -5.56 9.59 -2.68
N ASN A 52 -6.24 8.72 -3.43
CA ASN A 52 -6.26 7.28 -3.14
C ASN A 52 -4.90 6.67 -3.47
N HIS A 53 -4.54 5.59 -2.79
CA HIS A 53 -3.24 4.95 -2.93
C HIS A 53 -3.38 3.56 -3.52
N VAL A 54 -2.86 3.39 -4.72
CA VAL A 54 -2.99 2.18 -5.53
C VAL A 54 -1.63 1.52 -5.80
N SER A 55 -0.58 2.32 -6.00
CA SER A 55 0.74 1.82 -6.36
C SER A 55 1.87 2.70 -5.81
N MET A 56 3.10 2.17 -5.83
CA MET A 56 4.30 2.94 -5.49
C MET A 56 4.59 4.10 -6.47
N PHE A 57 3.93 4.11 -7.64
CA PHE A 57 4.08 5.13 -8.68
C PHE A 57 3.03 6.24 -8.60
N ASP A 58 2.12 6.21 -7.63
CA ASP A 58 1.11 7.26 -7.49
C ASP A 58 1.72 8.65 -7.26
N PRO A 59 2.78 8.82 -6.43
CA PRO A 59 3.39 10.13 -6.27
C PRO A 59 3.85 10.78 -7.59
N PRO A 60 4.66 10.12 -8.45
CA PRO A 60 5.00 10.71 -9.74
C PRO A 60 3.81 10.79 -10.72
N MET A 61 2.81 9.90 -10.65
CA MET A 61 1.61 9.97 -11.50
C MET A 61 0.74 11.19 -11.21
N VAL A 62 0.47 11.48 -9.93
CA VAL A 62 -0.27 12.68 -9.49
C VAL A 62 0.47 13.96 -9.91
N ASN A 63 1.80 13.91 -10.00
CA ASN A 63 2.63 15.05 -10.42
C ASN A 63 2.61 15.30 -11.94
N VAL A 64 1.97 14.45 -12.76
CA VAL A 64 1.95 14.58 -14.22
C VAL A 64 1.25 15.87 -14.67
N PHE A 65 0.07 16.16 -14.12
CA PHE A 65 -0.76 17.28 -14.59
C PHE A 65 -0.70 18.52 -13.69
N ILE A 66 -0.07 18.42 -12.51
CA ILE A 66 0.09 19.56 -11.60
C ILE A 66 1.34 20.34 -12.03
N PRO A 67 1.24 21.61 -12.45
CA PRO A 67 2.36 22.37 -13.01
C PRO A 67 3.35 22.87 -11.93
N HIS A 68 3.02 22.72 -10.66
CA HIS A 68 3.83 23.17 -9.53
C HIS A 68 4.56 22.02 -8.84
N ARG A 69 5.53 22.35 -7.99
CA ARG A 69 6.29 21.36 -7.21
C ARG A 69 5.46 20.87 -6.02
N ILE A 70 5.40 19.55 -5.87
CA ILE A 70 4.68 18.87 -4.79
C ILE A 70 5.69 18.31 -3.78
N HIS A 71 5.35 18.40 -2.50
CA HIS A 71 6.04 17.73 -1.39
C HIS A 71 5.21 16.55 -0.90
N PHE A 72 5.73 15.34 -1.00
CA PHE A 72 4.98 14.14 -0.64
C PHE A 72 5.26 13.70 0.80
N VAL A 73 4.20 13.41 1.55
CA VAL A 73 4.31 12.75 2.86
C VAL A 73 4.48 11.25 2.63
N MET A 74 5.55 10.66 3.16
CA MET A 74 5.86 9.25 2.96
C MET A 74 6.42 8.61 4.24
N SER A 75 6.16 7.31 4.41
CA SER A 75 6.75 6.51 5.47
C SER A 75 8.27 6.53 5.43
N ASP A 76 8.92 6.65 6.59
CA ASP A 76 10.37 6.53 6.74
C ASP A 76 10.90 5.15 6.34
N ALA A 77 10.09 4.09 6.47
CA ALA A 77 10.43 2.73 6.03
C ALA A 77 10.75 2.69 4.51
N ASN A 78 10.00 3.46 3.71
CA ASN A 78 10.23 3.59 2.26
C ASN A 78 11.52 4.36 1.92
N LEU A 79 12.15 5.03 2.90
CA LEU A 79 13.39 5.80 2.72
C LEU A 79 14.65 5.06 3.21
N ARG A 80 14.53 3.82 3.69
CA ARG A 80 15.68 3.06 4.25
C ARG A 80 16.58 2.47 3.18
N THR A 81 16.04 2.21 1.99
CA THR A 81 16.83 1.64 0.89
C THR A 81 17.40 2.76 0.00
N PRO A 82 18.69 2.70 -0.40
CA PRO A 82 19.36 3.80 -1.10
C PRO A 82 18.66 4.25 -2.38
N ILE A 83 18.03 3.33 -3.12
CA ILE A 83 17.36 3.62 -4.40
C ILE A 83 16.08 4.43 -4.18
N PRO A 84 15.07 3.97 -3.40
CA PRO A 84 13.93 4.79 -3.01
C PRO A 84 14.30 6.09 -2.30
N GLN A 85 15.31 6.07 -1.40
CA GLN A 85 15.78 7.27 -0.73
C GLN A 85 16.32 8.31 -1.71
N TRP A 86 17.11 7.87 -2.70
CA TRP A 86 17.64 8.72 -3.75
C TRP A 86 16.54 9.22 -4.68
N ALA A 87 15.67 8.32 -5.13
CA ALA A 87 14.56 8.61 -6.04
C ALA A 87 13.57 9.58 -5.38
N TYR A 88 12.89 9.18 -4.32
CA TYR A 88 11.89 10.06 -3.69
C TYR A 88 12.52 11.29 -3.04
N GLY A 89 13.71 11.16 -2.44
CA GLY A 89 14.41 12.28 -1.81
C GLY A 89 14.84 13.37 -2.80
N ARG A 90 15.02 13.05 -4.10
CA ARG A 90 15.39 14.03 -5.13
C ARG A 90 14.25 14.35 -6.11
N LEU A 91 13.29 13.46 -6.29
CA LEU A 91 12.20 13.58 -7.27
C LEU A 91 10.90 14.13 -6.65
N CYS A 92 10.64 13.81 -5.37
CA CYS A 92 9.32 13.97 -4.75
C CYS A 92 9.34 14.72 -3.40
N ASN A 93 10.42 15.41 -3.04
CA ASN A 93 10.40 16.37 -1.92
C ASN A 93 9.78 15.80 -0.61
N VAL A 94 10.37 14.73 -0.09
CA VAL A 94 9.71 13.91 0.93
C VAL A 94 9.66 14.57 2.32
N ILE A 95 8.47 14.54 2.91
CA ILE A 95 8.24 14.71 4.34
C ILE A 95 8.18 13.30 4.92
N ALA A 96 9.28 12.87 5.55
CA ALA A 96 9.31 11.59 6.24
C ALA A 96 8.35 11.64 7.43
N LYS A 97 7.49 10.63 7.53
CA LYS A 97 6.61 10.38 8.68
C LYS A 97 6.96 8.99 9.22
N THR A 98 7.27 8.89 10.50
CA THR A 98 7.40 7.57 11.14
C THR A 98 5.99 7.04 11.41
N LYS A 99 5.73 5.80 10.98
CA LYS A 99 4.47 5.11 11.28
C LYS A 99 4.43 4.72 12.76
N ALA A 100 3.23 4.65 13.36
CA ALA A 100 2.98 4.30 14.78
C ALA A 100 3.32 5.36 15.86
N VAL A 101 3.74 6.58 15.50
CA VAL A 101 3.91 7.69 16.48
C VAL A 101 3.16 8.92 16.00
N THR A 102 2.50 9.65 16.91
CA THR A 102 2.00 11.02 16.68
C THR A 102 3.17 11.94 16.32
N ASP A 103 3.51 11.99 15.03
CA ASP A 103 4.63 12.77 14.53
C ASP A 103 4.26 14.25 14.40
N SER A 104 4.30 14.96 15.52
CA SER A 104 4.14 16.42 15.59
C SER A 104 5.19 17.16 14.74
N GLY A 105 6.35 16.52 14.49
CA GLY A 105 7.40 17.03 13.62
C GLY A 105 6.97 17.11 12.15
N ALA A 106 6.34 16.06 11.63
CA ALA A 106 5.79 16.06 10.28
C ALA A 106 4.74 17.15 10.08
N VAL A 107 3.80 17.30 11.03
CA VAL A 107 2.76 18.36 10.98
C VAL A 107 3.38 19.75 11.01
N ARG A 108 4.37 19.99 11.87
CA ARG A 108 5.10 21.27 11.93
C ARG A 108 5.77 21.60 10.60
N LYS A 109 6.38 20.60 9.95
CA LYS A 109 7.03 20.77 8.65
C LYS A 109 6.02 21.07 7.53
N ILE A 110 4.86 20.41 7.55
CA ILE A 110 3.74 20.71 6.63
C ILE A 110 3.34 22.18 6.77
N LEU A 111 3.08 22.66 7.99
CA LEU A 111 2.71 24.06 8.24
C LEU A 111 3.76 25.05 7.71
N GLN A 112 5.05 24.80 7.95
CA GLN A 112 6.15 25.63 7.44
C GLN A 112 6.22 25.67 5.91
N LEU A 113 5.86 24.58 5.23
CA LEU A 113 5.84 24.51 3.77
C LEU A 113 4.63 25.23 3.20
N ILE A 114 3.46 25.11 3.83
CA ILE A 114 2.26 25.86 3.45
C ILE A 114 2.50 27.37 3.57
N GLN A 115 3.12 27.84 4.66
CA GLN A 115 3.53 29.25 4.82
C GLN A 115 4.51 29.74 3.75
N LYS A 116 5.17 28.83 3.03
CA LYS A 116 6.08 29.12 1.92
C LYS A 116 5.42 28.90 0.55
N ASN A 117 4.08 28.90 0.50
CA ASN A 117 3.26 28.68 -0.70
C ASN A 117 3.65 27.39 -1.44
N ARG A 118 3.86 26.29 -0.70
CA ARG A 118 4.17 24.98 -1.27
C ARG A 118 2.96 24.07 -1.27
N ILE A 119 2.92 23.13 -2.22
CA ILE A 119 1.90 22.09 -2.30
C ILE A 119 2.38 20.87 -1.53
N ILE A 120 1.48 20.29 -0.75
CA ILE A 120 1.71 19.04 -0.04
C ILE A 120 0.80 17.97 -0.64
N CYS A 121 1.31 16.76 -0.81
CA CYS A 121 0.52 15.59 -1.18
C CYS A 121 0.66 14.51 -0.11
N LEU A 122 -0.46 13.89 0.25
CA LEU A 122 -0.50 12.73 1.13
C LEU A 122 -1.56 11.74 0.66
N PHE A 123 -1.38 10.50 1.09
CA PHE A 123 -2.29 9.40 0.83
C PHE A 123 -2.87 8.93 2.17
N PRO A 124 -4.16 9.19 2.44
CA PRO A 124 -4.69 9.10 3.80
C PRO A 124 -5.05 7.67 4.22
N GLU A 125 -4.88 6.67 3.35
CA GLU A 125 -4.98 5.23 3.65
C GLU A 125 -3.70 4.68 4.32
N GLY A 126 -2.57 5.40 4.23
CA GLY A 126 -1.26 5.01 4.79
C GLY A 126 -0.56 3.82 4.13
N ARG A 127 -1.26 3.07 3.29
CA ARG A 127 -0.74 1.96 2.47
C ARG A 127 -1.48 1.93 1.13
N SER A 128 -0.82 1.43 0.09
CA SER A 128 -1.49 1.23 -1.19
C SER A 128 -2.45 0.04 -1.12
N SER A 129 -3.56 0.12 -1.83
CA SER A 129 -4.58 -0.93 -1.93
C SER A 129 -3.98 -2.27 -2.38
N TRP A 130 -4.53 -3.34 -1.83
CA TRP A 130 -4.16 -4.72 -2.16
C TRP A 130 -5.10 -5.36 -3.18
N ASP A 131 -6.35 -4.93 -3.17
CA ASP A 131 -7.48 -5.54 -3.86
C ASP A 131 -8.18 -4.60 -4.84
N GLY A 132 -7.79 -3.32 -4.90
CA GLY A 132 -8.30 -2.37 -5.89
C GLY A 132 -9.46 -1.51 -5.40
N VAL A 133 -9.78 -1.57 -4.10
CA VAL A 133 -10.71 -0.64 -3.47
C VAL A 133 -9.97 0.33 -2.54
N THR A 134 -10.51 1.54 -2.40
CA THR A 134 -10.07 2.49 -1.38
C THR A 134 -10.41 1.92 0.01
N HIS A 135 -9.44 1.90 0.92
CA HIS A 135 -9.62 1.46 2.29
C HIS A 135 -9.84 2.64 3.26
N ASN A 136 -9.92 2.34 4.55
CA ASN A 136 -10.15 3.32 5.61
C ASN A 136 -9.20 4.52 5.53
N ILE A 137 -9.80 5.71 5.64
CA ILE A 137 -9.11 6.99 5.64
C ILE A 137 -8.89 7.43 7.07
N PHE A 138 -7.64 7.72 7.46
CA PHE A 138 -7.35 8.15 8.83
C PHE A 138 -8.07 9.46 9.18
N PRO A 139 -8.83 9.51 10.30
CA PRO A 139 -9.48 10.74 10.79
C PRO A 139 -8.50 11.88 11.07
N SER A 140 -7.23 11.56 11.34
CA SER A 140 -6.17 12.56 11.51
C SER A 140 -5.95 13.43 10.27
N THR A 141 -6.29 12.95 9.08
CA THR A 141 -6.24 13.73 7.83
C THR A 141 -7.25 14.88 7.84
N ALA A 142 -8.47 14.64 8.33
CA ALA A 142 -9.49 15.68 8.46
C ALA A 142 -9.09 16.75 9.48
N LYS A 143 -8.46 16.34 10.61
CA LYS A 143 -7.88 17.28 11.59
C LYS A 143 -6.80 18.15 10.96
N LEU A 144 -5.96 17.58 10.10
CA LEU A 144 -4.94 18.33 9.36
C LEU A 144 -5.58 19.33 8.39
N ILE A 145 -6.54 18.90 7.57
CA ILE A 145 -7.25 19.79 6.62
C ILE A 145 -7.87 20.98 7.34
N ARG A 146 -8.63 20.73 8.41
CA ARG A 146 -9.23 21.80 9.23
C ARG A 146 -8.17 22.72 9.84
N LYS A 147 -6.98 22.23 10.15
CA LYS A 147 -5.90 23.07 10.68
C LYS A 147 -5.24 23.93 9.60
N LEU A 148 -5.17 23.44 8.36
CA LEU A 148 -4.48 24.13 7.27
C LEU A 148 -5.29 25.27 6.67
N GLN A 149 -6.63 25.16 6.60
CA GLN A 149 -7.50 26.21 6.05
C GLN A 149 -7.08 26.65 4.63
N ILE A 150 -6.72 25.68 3.77
CA ILE A 150 -6.31 25.90 2.38
C ILE A 150 -7.15 25.01 1.45
N PRO A 151 -7.19 25.30 0.14
CA PRO A 151 -7.87 24.45 -0.82
C PRO A 151 -7.37 23.00 -0.76
N VAL A 152 -8.29 22.05 -0.96
CA VAL A 152 -7.99 20.61 -1.01
C VAL A 152 -8.42 20.04 -2.34
N VAL A 153 -7.48 19.38 -3.02
CA VAL A 153 -7.69 18.72 -4.31
C VAL A 153 -7.53 17.22 -4.14
N VAL A 154 -8.52 16.46 -4.59
CA VAL A 154 -8.47 15.00 -4.71
C VAL A 154 -8.08 14.62 -6.14
N PRO A 155 -6.93 13.97 -6.36
CA PRO A 155 -6.63 13.23 -7.57
C PRO A 155 -7.08 11.78 -7.39
N LEU A 156 -8.24 11.42 -7.92
CA LEU A 156 -8.72 10.05 -7.91
C LEU A 156 -8.06 9.26 -9.05
N ILE A 157 -7.29 8.23 -8.70
CA ILE A 157 -6.62 7.31 -9.63
C ILE A 157 -7.57 6.15 -9.91
N GLU A 158 -8.09 6.10 -11.14
CA GLU A 158 -9.03 5.09 -11.64
C GLU A 158 -8.32 4.17 -12.66
N GLY A 159 -8.46 2.86 -12.52
CA GLY A 159 -7.79 1.84 -13.35
C GLY A 159 -6.32 1.59 -12.98
N GLY A 160 -5.82 2.25 -11.92
CA GLY A 160 -4.43 2.13 -11.49
C GLY A 160 -4.09 0.73 -10.97
N TYR A 161 -5.03 0.09 -10.27
CA TYR A 161 -4.82 -1.21 -9.63
C TYR A 161 -4.77 -2.30 -10.69
N LEU A 162 -5.70 -2.25 -11.65
CA LEU A 162 -5.73 -3.19 -12.75
C LEU A 162 -4.50 -3.06 -13.65
N SER A 163 -3.98 -1.84 -13.81
CA SER A 163 -2.74 -1.59 -14.55
C SER A 163 -1.49 -2.05 -13.82
N HIS A 164 -1.34 -1.79 -12.52
CA HIS A 164 -0.12 -2.14 -11.79
C HIS A 164 -0.43 -2.50 -10.33
N PRO A 165 -0.95 -3.70 -10.09
CA PRO A 165 -1.35 -4.10 -8.75
C PRO A 165 -0.13 -4.35 -7.88
N ARG A 166 -0.28 -4.09 -6.57
CA ARG A 166 0.78 -4.24 -5.57
C ARG A 166 1.41 -5.63 -5.51
N TRP A 167 0.63 -6.67 -5.77
CA TRP A 167 1.10 -8.07 -5.77
C TRP A 167 1.85 -8.45 -7.06
N GLY A 168 1.57 -7.75 -8.17
CA GLY A 168 2.17 -8.00 -9.47
C GLY A 168 3.58 -7.44 -9.63
N VAL A 169 4.20 -7.74 -10.76
CA VAL A 169 5.59 -7.32 -11.06
C VAL A 169 5.75 -6.49 -12.33
N LYS A 170 4.72 -6.44 -13.18
CA LYS A 170 4.75 -5.72 -14.45
C LYS A 170 3.53 -4.81 -14.57
N VAL A 171 3.78 -3.66 -15.19
CA VAL A 171 2.72 -2.77 -15.67
C VAL A 171 1.98 -3.46 -16.81
N ARG A 172 0.65 -3.43 -16.74
CA ARG A 172 -0.28 -3.89 -17.75
C ARG A 172 -0.81 -2.67 -18.49
N PRO A 173 -0.49 -2.51 -19.79
CA PRO A 173 -0.97 -1.37 -20.55
C PRO A 173 -2.50 -1.37 -20.60
N GLY A 174 -3.09 -0.28 -20.13
CA GLY A 174 -4.52 0.00 -20.11
C GLY A 174 -4.72 1.45 -19.69
N LYS A 175 -5.92 2.01 -19.89
CA LYS A 175 -6.18 3.41 -19.56
C LYS A 175 -6.15 3.59 -18.03
N LEU A 176 -5.36 4.56 -17.58
CA LEU A 176 -5.33 5.02 -16.18
C LEU A 176 -5.84 6.46 -16.17
N VAL A 177 -6.94 6.72 -15.47
CA VAL A 177 -7.53 8.05 -15.39
C VAL A 177 -7.15 8.69 -14.05
N ILE A 178 -6.68 9.93 -14.09
CA ILE A 178 -6.49 10.74 -12.89
C ILE A 178 -7.52 11.87 -12.94
N ARG A 179 -8.55 11.78 -12.09
CA ARG A 179 -9.62 12.76 -12.03
C ARG A 179 -9.38 13.72 -10.88
N TYR A 180 -9.22 15.00 -11.22
CA TYR A 180 -9.00 16.04 -10.23
C TYR A 180 -10.33 16.66 -9.81
N LYS A 181 -10.53 16.77 -8.49
CA LYS A 181 -11.67 17.45 -7.88
C LYS A 181 -11.17 18.38 -6.78
N LYS A 182 -11.50 19.67 -6.85
CA LYS A 182 -11.33 20.56 -5.70
C LYS A 182 -12.54 20.37 -4.79
N ILE A 183 -12.33 19.78 -3.63
CA ILE A 183 -13.40 19.37 -2.71
C ILE A 183 -13.60 20.35 -1.54
N PHE A 184 -12.60 21.21 -1.33
CA PHE A 184 -12.65 22.32 -0.38
C PHE A 184 -11.95 23.56 -0.94
N ASP A 185 -12.51 24.73 -0.70
CA ASP A 185 -11.92 26.03 -1.05
C ASP A 185 -10.96 26.59 0.00
N GLY A 186 -11.02 26.09 1.24
CA GLY A 186 -10.18 26.55 2.34
C GLY A 186 -11.00 27.32 3.38
N ASP A 187 -11.57 28.46 3.01
CA ASP A 187 -12.27 29.37 3.94
C ASP A 187 -13.47 28.71 4.62
N GLU A 188 -14.19 27.84 3.91
CA GLU A 188 -15.34 27.10 4.45
C GLU A 188 -14.95 26.12 5.58
N LEU A 189 -13.67 25.73 5.68
CA LEU A 189 -13.22 24.72 6.65
C LEU A 189 -13.30 25.20 8.11
N GLN A 190 -13.45 26.51 8.36
CA GLN A 190 -13.65 27.03 9.73
C GLN A 190 -15.01 26.62 10.29
N ALA A 191 -16.04 26.66 9.44
CA ALA A 191 -17.42 26.36 9.80
C ALA A 191 -17.67 24.85 9.90
N LEU A 192 -16.91 24.04 9.17
CA LEU A 192 -17.06 22.59 9.18
C LEU A 192 -16.41 21.95 10.42
N THR A 193 -17.07 20.92 10.93
CA THR A 193 -16.54 20.01 11.95
C THR A 193 -15.54 19.04 11.33
N VAL A 194 -14.68 18.43 12.16
CA VAL A 194 -13.73 17.40 11.70
C VAL A 194 -14.46 16.19 11.12
N ALA A 195 -15.63 15.84 11.66
CA ALA A 195 -16.43 14.71 11.19
C ALA A 195 -17.00 14.97 9.79
N GLU A 196 -17.54 16.16 9.53
CA GLU A 196 -18.05 16.53 8.21
C GLU A 196 -16.93 16.56 7.15
N ILE A 197 -15.76 17.10 7.51
CA ILE A 197 -14.59 17.08 6.62
C ILE A 197 -14.17 15.64 6.32
N HIS A 198 -14.12 14.78 7.35
CA HIS A 198 -13.76 13.36 7.18
C HIS A 198 -14.76 12.62 6.30
N GLN A 199 -16.06 12.83 6.51
CA GLN A 199 -17.11 12.21 5.71
C GLN A 199 -17.03 12.62 4.23
N ARG A 200 -16.85 13.91 3.94
CA ARG A 200 -16.68 14.37 2.54
C ARG A 200 -15.41 13.80 1.92
N LEU A 201 -14.31 13.70 2.68
CA LEU A 201 -13.08 13.05 2.18
C LEU A 201 -13.30 11.58 1.83
N VAL A 202 -13.96 10.83 2.70
CA VAL A 202 -14.31 9.42 2.46
C VAL A 202 -15.13 9.29 1.19
N GLN A 203 -16.18 10.11 1.04
CA GLN A 203 -17.03 10.10 -0.15
C GLN A 203 -16.26 10.43 -1.44
N GLU A 204 -15.36 11.41 -1.41
CA GLU A 204 -14.65 11.86 -2.61
C GLU A 204 -13.48 10.95 -3.02
N LEU A 205 -12.98 10.12 -2.09
CA LEU A 205 -11.92 9.14 -2.31
C LEU A 205 -12.43 7.71 -2.50
N ASP A 206 -13.71 7.46 -2.21
CA ASP A 206 -14.35 6.16 -2.40
C ASP A 206 -14.25 5.74 -3.87
N HIS A 207 -13.64 4.58 -4.09
CA HIS A 207 -13.34 4.09 -5.42
C HIS A 207 -13.14 2.57 -5.42
N ASP A 208 -13.65 1.94 -6.46
CA ASP A 208 -13.53 0.52 -6.73
C ASP A 208 -13.10 0.33 -8.20
N ASP A 209 -11.87 -0.15 -8.41
CA ASP A 209 -11.32 -0.35 -9.74
C ASP A 209 -12.08 -1.41 -10.56
N TYR A 210 -12.76 -2.36 -9.91
CA TYR A 210 -13.62 -3.34 -10.59
C TYR A 210 -14.95 -2.71 -11.04
N GLN A 211 -15.52 -1.80 -10.26
CA GLN A 211 -16.69 -1.03 -10.72
C GLN A 211 -16.31 -0.12 -11.89
N PHE A 212 -15.19 0.59 -11.78
CA PHE A 212 -14.65 1.39 -12.88
C PHE A 212 -14.44 0.53 -14.13
N GLN A 213 -13.87 -0.68 -14.00
CA GLN A 213 -13.70 -1.58 -15.13
C GLN A 213 -15.03 -1.92 -15.79
N ARG A 214 -16.04 -2.33 -15.02
CA ARG A 214 -17.35 -2.74 -15.55
C ARG A 214 -18.01 -1.60 -16.31
N GLN A 215 -17.87 -0.37 -15.83
CA GLN A 215 -18.43 0.82 -16.46
C GLN A 215 -17.65 1.25 -17.72
N SER A 216 -16.33 1.13 -17.69
CA SER A 216 -15.45 1.67 -18.72
C SER A 216 -15.06 0.65 -19.80
N GLY A 217 -15.30 -0.64 -19.58
CA GLY A 217 -14.93 -1.73 -20.48
C GLY A 217 -13.42 -1.80 -20.76
N GLN A 218 -12.58 -1.32 -19.85
CA GLN A 218 -11.14 -1.27 -20.09
C GLN A 218 -10.50 -2.65 -20.00
N HIS A 219 -9.44 -2.83 -20.81
CA HIS A 219 -8.61 -4.01 -20.83
C HIS A 219 -7.15 -3.65 -20.49
N TYR A 220 -6.54 -4.50 -19.68
CA TYR A 220 -5.19 -4.42 -19.13
C TYR A 220 -4.40 -5.68 -19.51
N TYR A 221 -3.96 -5.74 -20.76
CA TYR A 221 -3.36 -6.93 -21.34
C TYR A 221 -2.00 -7.27 -20.73
N SER A 222 -1.79 -8.55 -20.42
CA SER A 222 -0.51 -9.11 -19.97
C SER A 222 -0.45 -10.60 -20.29
N ALA A 223 0.72 -11.10 -20.68
CA ALA A 223 0.99 -12.54 -20.74
C ALA A 223 1.25 -13.15 -19.34
N ARG A 224 1.41 -12.28 -18.33
CA ARG A 224 1.78 -12.63 -16.95
C ARG A 224 0.87 -11.89 -15.96
N GLY A 225 -0.43 -11.94 -16.24
CA GLY A 225 -1.50 -11.27 -15.50
C GLY A 225 -1.70 -11.86 -14.12
N ALA A 226 -1.70 -13.18 -13.96
CA ALA A 226 -1.87 -13.86 -12.67
C ALA A 226 -0.56 -13.98 -11.87
N GLU A 227 0.60 -13.69 -12.48
CA GLU A 227 1.91 -13.94 -11.87
C GLU A 227 2.06 -13.26 -10.50
N TYR A 228 2.36 -14.08 -9.48
CA TYR A 228 2.46 -13.73 -8.06
C TYR A 228 1.14 -13.40 -7.34
N LEU A 229 -0.02 -13.75 -7.90
CA LEU A 229 -1.31 -13.50 -7.27
C LEU A 229 -1.45 -14.18 -5.89
N GLU A 230 -0.75 -15.29 -5.66
CA GLU A 230 -0.66 -15.98 -4.36
C GLU A 230 -0.03 -15.14 -3.24
N ARG A 231 0.61 -14.01 -3.57
CA ARG A 231 1.04 -13.02 -2.57
C ARG A 231 -0.15 -12.37 -1.88
N LEU A 232 -1.28 -12.21 -2.57
CA LEU A 232 -2.52 -11.64 -2.07
C LEU A 232 -3.52 -12.74 -1.64
N LEU A 233 -3.78 -13.68 -2.55
CA LEU A 233 -4.76 -14.75 -2.37
C LEU A 233 -4.06 -16.03 -1.94
N PHE A 234 -4.15 -16.37 -0.66
CA PHE A 234 -3.39 -17.47 -0.05
C PHE A 234 -4.27 -18.58 0.51
N ILE A 235 -5.61 -18.47 0.47
CA ILE A 235 -6.53 -19.57 0.83
C ILE A 235 -7.28 -20.03 -0.42
N CYS A 236 -7.24 -21.33 -0.70
CA CYS A 236 -7.95 -21.92 -1.83
C CYS A 236 -9.48 -21.99 -1.56
N PRO A 237 -10.34 -21.50 -2.47
CA PRO A 237 -11.79 -21.50 -2.27
C PRO A 237 -12.42 -22.90 -2.29
N ASN A 238 -11.76 -23.85 -2.97
CA ASN A 238 -12.24 -25.23 -3.06
C ASN A 238 -11.86 -26.07 -1.83
N CYS A 239 -10.56 -26.27 -1.57
CA CYS A 239 -10.11 -27.15 -0.49
C CYS A 239 -9.83 -26.43 0.85
N LYS A 240 -9.94 -25.09 0.90
CA LYS A 240 -9.58 -24.25 2.06
C LYS A 240 -8.11 -24.36 2.50
N GLY A 241 -7.27 -24.99 1.68
CA GLY A 241 -5.83 -25.09 1.91
C GLY A 241 -5.19 -23.70 1.98
N VAL A 242 -4.40 -23.47 3.03
CA VAL A 242 -3.60 -22.25 3.21
C VAL A 242 -2.27 -22.44 2.49
N THR A 243 -1.85 -21.45 1.70
CA THR A 243 -0.58 -21.39 0.94
C THR A 243 -0.41 -22.43 -0.16
N THR A 244 -1.52 -23.05 -0.60
CA THR A 244 -1.55 -24.07 -1.66
C THR A 244 -1.75 -23.50 -3.07
N LEU A 245 -1.97 -22.19 -3.19
CA LEU A 245 -2.22 -21.52 -4.47
C LEU A 245 -0.92 -21.13 -5.17
N ARG A 246 -0.89 -21.23 -6.50
CA ARG A 246 0.24 -20.85 -7.36
C ARG A 246 -0.26 -20.19 -8.65
N SER A 247 0.60 -19.39 -9.26
CA SER A 247 0.32 -18.72 -10.53
C SER A 247 1.41 -18.92 -11.57
N GLU A 248 0.99 -19.03 -12.83
CA GLU A 248 1.89 -19.08 -13.99
C GLU A 248 1.25 -18.37 -15.18
N GLY A 249 1.91 -17.33 -15.70
CA GLY A 249 1.34 -16.51 -16.78
C GLY A 249 0.01 -15.87 -16.36
N ASN A 250 -1.07 -16.30 -17.00
CA ASN A 250 -2.44 -15.89 -16.68
C ASN A 250 -3.25 -16.96 -15.93
N ARG A 251 -2.65 -18.10 -15.58
CA ARG A 251 -3.29 -19.19 -14.84
C ARG A 251 -3.06 -19.03 -13.35
N PHE A 252 -4.09 -19.30 -12.55
CA PHE A 252 -4.05 -19.34 -11.09
C PHE A 252 -4.71 -20.64 -10.59
N PHE A 253 -3.95 -21.47 -9.89
CA PHE A 253 -4.37 -22.85 -9.58
C PHE A 253 -3.93 -23.28 -8.18
N CYS A 254 -4.51 -24.37 -7.69
CA CYS A 254 -4.15 -24.99 -6.41
C CYS A 254 -3.27 -26.21 -6.62
N THR A 255 -2.23 -26.38 -5.83
CA THR A 255 -1.34 -27.56 -5.88
C THR A 255 -1.90 -28.77 -5.11
N CYS A 256 -3.04 -28.63 -4.44
CA CYS A 256 -3.61 -29.66 -3.58
C CYS A 256 -4.98 -30.17 -4.03
N CYS A 257 -5.67 -29.48 -4.93
CA CYS A 257 -6.99 -29.88 -5.42
C CYS A 257 -7.19 -29.41 -6.87
N ALA A 258 -8.31 -29.77 -7.49
CA ALA A 258 -8.62 -29.44 -8.88
C ALA A 258 -8.94 -27.95 -9.16
N PHE A 259 -8.70 -27.04 -8.21
CA PHE A 259 -8.97 -25.62 -8.44
C PHE A 259 -8.05 -25.03 -9.50
N ASP A 260 -8.67 -24.40 -10.50
CA ASP A 260 -8.02 -23.71 -11.61
C ASP A 260 -8.85 -22.49 -12.02
N ALA A 261 -8.18 -21.39 -12.36
CA ALA A 261 -8.78 -20.16 -12.83
C ALA A 261 -7.87 -19.41 -13.82
N GLN A 262 -8.50 -18.73 -14.76
CA GLN A 262 -7.85 -17.85 -15.72
C GLN A 262 -8.02 -16.38 -15.32
N TYR A 263 -6.93 -15.64 -15.26
CA TYR A 263 -6.93 -14.18 -15.09
C TYR A 263 -7.12 -13.51 -16.44
N THR A 264 -8.16 -12.69 -16.56
CA THR A 264 -8.54 -12.05 -17.83
C THR A 264 -7.89 -10.68 -18.01
N SER A 265 -7.96 -10.15 -19.23
CA SER A 265 -7.46 -8.80 -19.53
C SER A 265 -8.24 -7.69 -18.81
N GLU A 266 -9.49 -7.96 -18.49
CA GLU A 266 -10.41 -7.14 -17.71
C GLU A 266 -10.09 -7.20 -16.21
N GLY A 267 -9.21 -8.11 -15.78
CA GLY A 267 -8.77 -8.22 -14.41
C GLY A 267 -9.60 -9.16 -13.52
N PHE A 268 -10.51 -9.94 -14.10
CA PHE A 268 -11.31 -10.94 -13.38
C PHE A 268 -10.62 -12.30 -13.35
N LEU A 269 -11.02 -13.14 -12.39
CA LEU A 269 -10.72 -14.57 -12.34
C LEU A 269 -11.92 -15.36 -12.83
N LEU A 270 -11.68 -16.23 -13.81
CA LEU A 270 -12.68 -17.15 -14.34
C LEU A 270 -12.30 -18.58 -13.97
N SER A 271 -13.04 -19.18 -13.04
CA SER A 271 -12.92 -20.60 -12.71
C SER A 271 -14.03 -21.41 -13.39
N GLN A 272 -13.71 -22.62 -13.82
CA GLN A 272 -14.71 -23.56 -14.33
C GLN A 272 -15.46 -24.29 -13.20
N LEU A 273 -14.89 -24.32 -11.99
CA LEU A 273 -15.50 -24.97 -10.82
C LEU A 273 -16.66 -24.15 -10.25
N ASP A 274 -17.84 -24.76 -10.16
CA ASP A 274 -19.08 -24.13 -9.68
C ASP A 274 -18.91 -23.45 -8.32
N CYS A 275 -18.27 -24.13 -7.36
CA CYS A 275 -18.04 -23.60 -6.01
C CYS A 275 -17.17 -22.34 -5.97
N CYS A 276 -16.50 -21.99 -7.07
CA CYS A 276 -15.59 -20.86 -7.17
C CYS A 276 -16.04 -19.79 -8.19
N ARG A 277 -17.18 -19.98 -8.86
CA ARG A 277 -17.66 -19.08 -9.94
C ARG A 277 -18.07 -17.69 -9.46
N GLU A 278 -18.42 -17.56 -8.18
CA GLU A 278 -18.86 -16.30 -7.59
C GLU A 278 -17.70 -15.36 -7.22
N LEU A 279 -16.48 -15.89 -7.04
CA LEU A 279 -15.29 -15.11 -6.71
C LEU A 279 -14.60 -14.59 -7.98
N LYS A 280 -15.23 -13.61 -8.64
CA LYS A 280 -14.75 -13.09 -9.94
C LYS A 280 -13.71 -12.00 -9.78
N THR A 281 -13.84 -11.15 -8.76
CA THR A 281 -12.91 -10.06 -8.47
C THR A 281 -11.94 -10.45 -7.36
N LEU A 282 -10.78 -9.79 -7.32
CA LEU A 282 -9.85 -10.00 -6.22
C LEU A 282 -10.39 -9.44 -4.90
N THR A 283 -11.18 -8.37 -4.93
CA THR A 283 -11.89 -7.83 -3.76
C THR A 283 -12.86 -8.84 -3.14
N GLU A 284 -13.70 -9.49 -3.95
CA GLU A 284 -14.63 -10.52 -3.48
C GLU A 284 -13.88 -11.68 -2.81
N TRP A 285 -12.78 -12.14 -3.42
CA TRP A 285 -11.95 -13.20 -2.86
C TRP A 285 -11.27 -12.76 -1.57
N VAL A 286 -10.70 -11.56 -1.51
CA VAL A 286 -10.09 -11.01 -0.29
C VAL A 286 -11.13 -10.95 0.84
N ASN A 287 -12.35 -10.48 0.57
CA ASN A 287 -13.43 -10.43 1.56
C ASN A 287 -13.88 -11.82 2.02
N TRP A 288 -13.93 -12.80 1.12
CA TRP A 288 -14.19 -14.20 1.48
C TRP A 288 -13.04 -14.79 2.32
N GLN A 289 -11.78 -14.61 1.89
CA GLN A 289 -10.59 -15.09 2.58
C GLN A 289 -10.47 -14.50 3.99
N GLN A 290 -10.82 -13.23 4.17
CA GLN A 290 -10.84 -12.61 5.49
C GLN A 290 -11.77 -13.33 6.46
N ARG A 291 -12.96 -13.75 6.00
CA ARG A 291 -13.91 -14.53 6.82
C ARG A 291 -13.35 -15.91 7.15
N GLU A 292 -12.69 -16.57 6.20
CA GLU A 292 -12.02 -17.86 6.45
C GLU A 292 -10.88 -17.73 7.47
N CYS A 293 -10.12 -16.63 7.44
CA CYS A 293 -9.13 -16.34 8.46
C CYS A 293 -9.76 -16.22 9.86
N ASP A 294 -10.91 -15.55 10.00
CA ASP A 294 -11.61 -15.45 11.29
C ASP A 294 -12.02 -16.83 11.81
N LEU A 295 -12.53 -17.70 10.94
CA LEU A 295 -12.88 -19.09 11.30
C LEU A 295 -11.66 -19.90 11.74
N LEU A 296 -10.53 -19.78 11.03
CA LEU A 296 -9.27 -20.44 11.38
C LEU A 296 -8.76 -19.97 12.75
N ILE A 297 -8.77 -18.65 13.00
CA ILE A 297 -8.34 -18.07 14.28
C ILE A 297 -9.24 -18.57 15.43
N GLN A 298 -10.56 -18.53 15.26
CA GLN A 298 -11.51 -19.01 16.28
C GLN A 298 -11.35 -20.50 16.58
N LYS A 299 -11.11 -21.33 15.57
CA LYS A 299 -10.90 -22.77 15.74
C LYS A 299 -9.62 -23.05 16.53
N THR A 300 -8.48 -22.50 16.09
CA THR A 300 -7.17 -22.75 16.73
C THR A 300 -7.11 -22.22 18.16
N SER A 301 -7.71 -21.05 18.41
CA SER A 301 -7.76 -20.45 19.76
C SER A 301 -8.49 -21.32 20.79
N LYS A 302 -9.44 -22.16 20.33
CA LYS A 302 -10.20 -23.08 21.18
C LYS A 302 -9.52 -24.44 21.39
N THR A 303 -8.78 -24.93 20.40
CA THR A 303 -8.36 -26.34 20.37
C THR A 303 -6.88 -26.59 20.68
N ASN A 304 -5.94 -25.71 20.25
CA ASN A 304 -4.52 -25.89 20.54
C ASN A 304 -3.68 -24.67 20.11
N GLN A 305 -3.11 -23.92 21.06
CA GLN A 305 -2.20 -22.79 20.77
C GLN A 305 -0.76 -23.25 20.43
N SER A 306 -0.44 -24.53 20.60
CA SER A 306 0.90 -25.08 20.39
C SER A 306 1.21 -25.40 18.92
N HIS A 307 0.26 -25.24 18.00
CA HIS A 307 0.47 -25.45 16.57
C HIS A 307 0.40 -24.14 15.79
N PRO A 308 1.35 -23.89 14.86
CA PRO A 308 1.30 -22.69 14.03
C PRO A 308 0.17 -22.80 13.01
N PHE A 309 -0.44 -21.66 12.66
CA PHE A 309 -1.37 -21.56 11.53
C PHE A 309 -0.68 -21.95 10.21
N PHE A 310 0.55 -21.47 10.04
CA PHE A 310 1.41 -21.77 8.89
C PHE A 310 2.86 -21.38 9.21
N ARG A 311 3.77 -21.86 8.37
CA ARG A 311 5.21 -21.58 8.44
C ARG A 311 5.80 -21.44 7.05
N ASP A 312 6.80 -20.59 6.91
CA ASP A 312 7.63 -20.50 5.71
C ASP A 312 9.10 -20.77 6.07
N GLN A 313 9.76 -21.57 5.25
CA GLN A 313 11.18 -21.88 5.37
C GLN A 313 12.02 -20.92 4.52
N GLN A 314 13.34 -20.96 4.69
CA GLN A 314 14.29 -20.13 3.94
C GLN A 314 13.97 -18.62 4.04
N VAL A 315 13.63 -18.18 5.25
CA VAL A 315 13.36 -16.78 5.57
C VAL A 315 14.63 -16.15 6.12
N THR A 316 15.07 -15.05 5.52
CA THR A 316 16.19 -14.26 6.05
C THR A 316 15.66 -13.18 6.98
N LEU A 317 16.11 -13.21 8.23
CA LEU A 317 15.82 -12.19 9.23
C LEU A 317 16.86 -11.07 9.16
N TRP A 318 16.35 -9.85 9.08
CA TRP A 318 17.09 -8.61 9.15
C TRP A 318 16.63 -7.78 10.34
N MET A 319 17.54 -7.08 10.98
CA MET A 319 17.24 -6.19 12.10
C MET A 319 17.76 -4.78 11.80
N GLY A 320 17.06 -3.76 12.25
CA GLY A 320 17.60 -2.41 12.25
C GLY A 320 16.91 -1.50 13.26
N TYR A 321 17.51 -0.33 13.49
CA TYR A 321 16.99 0.65 14.44
C TYR A 321 16.75 1.99 13.72
N LYS A 322 15.51 2.47 13.76
CA LYS A 322 15.09 3.71 13.07
C LYS A 322 15.54 3.72 11.59
N THR A 323 16.21 4.77 11.14
CA THR A 323 16.66 4.92 9.74
C THR A 323 18.01 4.25 9.45
N GLN A 324 18.58 3.48 10.38
CA GLN A 324 19.86 2.82 10.17
C GLN A 324 19.72 1.67 9.14
N PRO A 325 20.79 1.35 8.38
CA PRO A 325 20.80 0.19 7.50
C PRO A 325 20.49 -1.09 8.27
N LEU A 326 19.82 -2.02 7.60
CA LEU A 326 19.49 -3.32 8.18
C LEU A 326 20.72 -4.22 8.22
N THR A 327 20.87 -4.95 9.32
CA THR A 327 21.88 -6.00 9.49
C THR A 327 21.24 -7.37 9.37
N ARG A 328 21.89 -8.30 8.67
CA ARG A 328 21.42 -9.69 8.57
C ARG A 328 21.64 -10.39 9.91
N VAL A 329 20.61 -11.05 10.43
CA VAL A 329 20.67 -11.77 11.71
C VAL A 329 20.94 -13.26 11.50
N SER A 330 20.12 -13.92 10.67
CA SER A 330 20.18 -15.36 10.35
C SER A 330 19.21 -15.70 9.22
N SER A 331 19.27 -16.94 8.71
CA SER A 331 18.25 -17.55 7.86
C SER A 331 17.60 -18.72 8.61
N GLY A 332 16.31 -18.96 8.36
CA GLY A 332 15.56 -19.94 9.16
C GLY A 332 14.10 -20.08 8.76
N THR A 333 13.28 -20.52 9.71
CA THR A 333 11.84 -20.72 9.55
C THR A 333 11.07 -19.68 10.34
N LEU A 334 10.11 -19.00 9.69
CA LEU A 334 9.14 -18.13 10.36
C LEU A 334 7.83 -18.90 10.54
N SER A 335 7.30 -18.93 11.75
CA SER A 335 6.03 -19.58 12.09
C SER A 335 5.12 -18.60 12.81
N LEU A 336 3.83 -18.59 12.46
CA LEU A 336 2.81 -17.80 13.13
C LEU A 336 1.90 -18.70 13.97
N PHE A 337 1.80 -18.40 15.26
CA PHE A 337 0.90 -19.03 16.21
C PHE A 337 -0.27 -18.09 16.54
N ALA A 338 -1.19 -18.55 17.40
CA ALA A 338 -2.36 -17.77 17.83
C ALA A 338 -1.98 -16.49 18.60
N ASP A 339 -0.83 -16.50 19.27
CA ASP A 339 -0.40 -15.49 20.24
C ASP A 339 0.97 -14.87 19.93
N ARG A 340 1.80 -15.53 19.10
CA ARG A 340 3.18 -15.12 18.84
C ARG A 340 3.68 -15.52 17.44
N PHE A 341 4.72 -14.84 17.00
CA PHE A 341 5.61 -15.33 15.95
C PHE A 341 6.79 -16.07 16.58
N VAL A 342 7.26 -17.12 15.91
CA VAL A 342 8.51 -17.79 16.26
C VAL A 342 9.40 -17.83 15.03
N PHE A 343 10.61 -17.28 15.16
CA PHE A 343 11.67 -17.41 14.16
C PHE A 343 12.75 -18.36 14.67
N THR A 344 12.92 -19.49 14.00
CA THR A 344 13.95 -20.49 14.33
C THR A 344 15.05 -20.41 13.29
N GLY A 345 16.19 -19.83 13.68
CA GLY A 345 17.40 -19.76 12.85
C GLY A 345 18.20 -21.08 12.87
N GLU A 346 19.14 -21.23 11.93
CA GLU A 346 19.96 -22.44 11.77
C GLU A 346 20.83 -22.79 13.00
N GLU A 347 21.26 -21.80 13.80
CA GLU A 347 22.24 -22.00 14.90
C GLU A 347 21.90 -21.20 16.18
N LYS A 348 20.66 -20.74 16.34
CA LYS A 348 20.25 -19.87 17.46
C LYS A 348 18.99 -20.37 18.15
N LEU A 349 18.87 -20.04 19.44
CA LEU A 349 17.61 -20.17 20.17
C LEU A 349 16.48 -19.48 19.39
N PRO A 350 15.26 -20.04 19.37
CA PRO A 350 14.12 -19.43 18.72
C PRO A 350 13.88 -18.01 19.25
N LEU A 351 13.67 -17.07 18.34
CA LEU A 351 13.21 -15.73 18.68
C LEU A 351 11.69 -15.74 18.68
N GLU A 352 11.10 -15.38 19.83
CA GLU A 352 9.65 -15.27 19.97
C GLU A 352 9.23 -13.80 20.01
N PHE A 353 8.14 -13.50 19.31
CA PHE A 353 7.57 -12.16 19.24
C PHE A 353 6.07 -12.24 19.58
N PRO A 354 5.67 -11.92 20.82
CA PRO A 354 4.26 -11.88 21.18
C PRO A 354 3.50 -10.89 20.29
N ILE A 355 2.36 -11.31 19.72
CA ILE A 355 1.60 -10.50 18.76
C ILE A 355 1.10 -9.19 19.40
N HIS A 356 0.83 -9.20 20.71
CA HIS A 356 0.38 -8.02 21.43
C HIS A 356 1.50 -6.98 21.69
N GLU A 357 2.77 -7.35 21.55
CA GLU A 357 3.94 -6.47 21.76
C GLU A 357 4.57 -5.95 20.46
N ILE A 358 4.15 -6.46 19.31
CA ILE A 358 4.65 -5.97 18.01
C ILE A 358 3.83 -4.76 17.55
N GLU A 359 4.48 -3.85 16.85
CA GLU A 359 3.89 -2.62 16.35
C GLU A 359 4.23 -2.42 14.86
N GLY A 360 3.42 -1.63 14.14
CA GLY A 360 3.78 -1.19 12.79
C GLY A 360 3.90 -2.33 11.77
N VAL A 361 3.02 -3.33 11.87
CA VAL A 361 3.05 -4.51 11.00
C VAL A 361 2.70 -4.14 9.57
N GLN A 362 3.60 -4.41 8.63
CA GLN A 362 3.42 -4.07 7.22
C GLN A 362 4.14 -5.03 6.26
N VAL A 363 3.79 -4.91 4.98
CA VAL A 363 4.43 -5.64 3.88
C VAL A 363 4.99 -4.64 2.87
N LEU A 364 6.30 -4.58 2.71
CA LEU A 364 6.95 -3.73 1.72
C LEU A 364 7.29 -4.50 0.45
N LEU A 365 7.33 -3.79 -0.68
CA LEU A 365 7.79 -4.33 -1.97
C LEU A 365 7.16 -5.70 -2.32
N ALA A 366 5.83 -5.76 -2.24
CA ALA A 366 4.97 -6.92 -2.53
C ALA A 366 5.05 -8.12 -1.57
N ASN A 367 6.20 -8.47 -0.99
CA ASN A 367 6.29 -9.68 -0.14
C ASN A 367 7.16 -9.55 1.11
N LYS A 368 7.84 -8.43 1.35
CA LYS A 368 8.76 -8.29 2.49
C LYS A 368 7.97 -7.95 3.75
N PHE A 369 7.90 -8.85 4.70
CA PHE A 369 7.14 -8.67 5.93
C PHE A 369 8.00 -8.00 7.01
N GLU A 370 7.48 -6.98 7.69
CA GLU A 370 8.22 -6.30 8.75
C GLU A 370 7.31 -5.77 9.85
N PHE A 371 7.88 -5.64 11.05
CA PHE A 371 7.24 -5.06 12.22
C PHE A 371 8.31 -4.53 13.19
N TYR A 372 7.89 -3.71 14.15
CA TYR A 372 8.71 -3.29 15.28
C TYR A 372 8.45 -4.16 16.49
N TYR A 373 9.50 -4.45 17.23
CA TYR A 373 9.44 -5.10 18.53
C TYR A 373 10.51 -4.49 19.43
N GLN A 374 10.10 -4.00 20.60
CA GLN A 374 10.98 -3.32 21.56
C GLN A 374 11.83 -2.21 20.92
N GLY A 375 11.21 -1.42 20.03
CA GLY A 375 11.85 -0.29 19.32
C GLY A 375 12.79 -0.67 18.17
N SER A 376 13.03 -1.96 17.92
CA SER A 376 13.83 -2.45 16.79
C SER A 376 12.92 -2.93 15.66
N LEU A 377 13.28 -2.62 14.41
CA LEU A 377 12.60 -3.17 13.23
C LEU A 377 13.14 -4.57 12.95
N TYR A 378 12.23 -5.53 12.81
CA TYR A 378 12.48 -6.86 12.29
C TYR A 378 11.88 -6.97 10.90
N LYS A 379 12.67 -7.43 9.94
CA LYS A 379 12.25 -7.62 8.55
C LYS A 379 12.57 -9.03 8.08
N PHE A 380 11.58 -9.67 7.47
CA PHE A 380 11.60 -11.03 7.00
C PHE A 380 11.57 -11.03 5.47
N ASP A 381 12.68 -11.42 4.86
CA ASP A 381 12.81 -11.60 3.42
C ASP A 381 12.66 -13.08 3.08
N PHE A 382 11.59 -13.44 2.38
CA PHE A 382 11.33 -14.80 1.92
C PHE A 382 12.17 -15.11 0.68
N PHE A 383 12.83 -16.27 0.65
CA PHE A 383 13.59 -16.74 -0.51
C PHE A 383 12.69 -16.94 -1.73
N ASP A 384 11.54 -17.62 -1.56
CA ASP A 384 10.55 -17.73 -2.62
C ASP A 384 9.82 -16.38 -2.79
N PRO A 385 9.98 -15.69 -3.95
CA PRO A 385 9.33 -14.42 -4.20
C PRO A 385 7.80 -14.53 -4.23
N ARG A 386 7.21 -15.73 -4.33
CA ARG A 386 5.75 -15.97 -4.32
C ARG A 386 5.16 -16.01 -2.92
N THR A 387 6.00 -16.12 -1.90
CA THR A 387 5.53 -16.17 -0.50
C THR A 387 4.70 -14.93 -0.17
N SER A 388 3.51 -15.16 0.39
CA SER A 388 2.65 -14.08 0.87
C SER A 388 3.19 -13.52 2.18
N GLY A 389 3.71 -12.30 2.17
CA GLY A 389 3.86 -11.50 3.40
C GLY A 389 2.51 -10.99 3.91
N TYR A 390 1.53 -10.82 3.00
CA TYR A 390 0.19 -10.33 3.30
C TYR A 390 -0.57 -11.26 4.26
N LYS A 391 -0.39 -12.58 4.18
CA LYS A 391 -1.01 -13.54 5.12
C LYS A 391 -0.61 -13.26 6.57
N TYR A 392 0.66 -12.98 6.84
CA TYR A 392 1.13 -12.67 8.19
C TYR A 392 0.54 -11.38 8.70
N MET A 393 0.58 -10.33 7.87
CA MET A 393 -0.03 -9.05 8.18
C MET A 393 -1.52 -9.24 8.50
N LEU A 394 -2.29 -9.90 7.63
CA LEU A 394 -3.73 -10.06 7.79
C LEU A 394 -4.12 -10.79 9.08
N PHE A 395 -3.40 -11.86 9.44
CA PHE A 395 -3.66 -12.57 10.70
C PHE A 395 -3.36 -11.68 11.92
N VAL A 396 -2.28 -10.90 11.91
CA VAL A 396 -2.02 -9.94 13.00
C VAL A 396 -3.13 -8.91 13.10
N GLN A 397 -3.60 -8.36 11.97
CA GLN A 397 -4.68 -7.37 11.97
C GLN A 397 -5.99 -7.92 12.56
N LYS A 398 -6.21 -9.24 12.49
CA LYS A 398 -7.39 -9.91 13.05
C LYS A 398 -7.20 -10.32 14.51
N ILE A 399 -6.00 -10.75 14.90
CA ILE A 399 -5.68 -11.19 16.27
C ILE A 399 -5.50 -9.99 17.21
N ALA A 400 -4.81 -8.95 16.75
CA ALA A 400 -4.50 -7.73 17.51
C ALA A 400 -4.72 -6.49 16.63
N PRO A 401 -5.99 -6.07 16.43
CA PRO A 401 -6.33 -4.94 15.56
C PRO A 401 -5.64 -3.64 15.98
N ALA A 402 -5.49 -3.38 17.29
CA ALA A 402 -4.79 -2.21 17.82
C ALA A 402 -3.29 -2.12 17.42
N ASN A 403 -2.69 -3.25 17.03
CA ASN A 403 -1.28 -3.35 16.63
C ASN A 403 -1.12 -3.29 15.10
N ALA A 404 -2.23 -3.36 14.37
CA ALA A 404 -2.27 -3.04 12.96
C ALA A 404 -2.06 -1.53 12.78
N GLU A 405 -1.34 -1.13 11.73
CA GLU A 405 -1.17 0.29 11.36
C GLU A 405 -2.48 1.04 11.02
N LEU A 406 -3.65 0.41 11.16
CA LEU A 406 -4.92 0.87 10.60
C LEU A 406 -5.82 1.70 11.54
N ASP A 407 -5.46 1.84 12.82
CA ASP A 407 -6.24 2.61 13.79
C ASP A 407 -5.55 3.92 14.24
#